data_AF-A0A352UCT1-F1
#
_entry.id   AF-A0A352UCT1-F1
#
_cell.length_a   1.000
_cell.length_b   1.000
_cell.length_c   1.000
_cell.angle_alpha   90.00
_cell.angle_beta   90.00
_cell.angle_gamma   90.00
#
_symmetry.space_group_name_H-M   'P 1'
#
loop_
_entity.id
_entity.type
_entity.pdbx_description
1 polymer ?
#
loop_
_entity_poly.entity_id
_entity_poly.type
_entity_poly.pdbx_seq_one_letter_code
_entity_poly.pdbx_strand_id
1 'polypeptide(L)' 'VRMLEQADELFISLNTVARHVSHIFSKIDAANRVEAATCANQRGIV' A
#
# COMPACT_ATOMS: atom_id res chain seq x y z
N VAL A 1 -8.76 -6.46 -7.65
CA VAL A 1 -8.18 -6.22 -8.99
C VAL A 1 -6.83 -5.52 -8.87
N ARG A 2 -6.74 -4.26 -8.39
CA ARG A 2 -5.44 -3.54 -8.28
C ARG A 2 -4.31 -4.25 -7.56
N MET A 3 -4.55 -4.95 -6.44
CA MET A 3 -3.49 -5.67 -5.73
C MET A 3 -2.95 -6.89 -6.52
N LEU A 4 -3.76 -7.46 -7.41
CA LEU A 4 -3.34 -8.55 -8.28
C LEU A 4 -2.46 -8.01 -9.42
N GLU A 5 -2.84 -6.87 -9.99
CA GLU A 5 -2.03 -6.15 -11.00
C GLU A 5 -0.67 -5.73 -10.42
N GLN A 6 -0.65 -5.20 -9.20
CA GLN A 6 0.61 -4.85 -8.49
C GLN A 6 1.51 -6.07 -8.24
N ALA A 7 0.91 -7.24 -7.96
CA ALA A 7 1.67 -8.47 -7.74
C ALA A 7 2.36 -8.93 -9.03
N ASP A 8 1.64 -8.87 -10.16
CA ASP A 8 2.14 -9.20 -11.49
C ASP A 8 3.25 -8.25 -11.94
N GLU A 9 3.01 -6.93 -11.89
CA GLU A 9 3.98 -5.90 -12.31
C GLU A 9 5.30 -5.93 -11.51
N LEU A 10 5.24 -6.29 -10.22
CA LEU A 10 6.41 -6.36 -9.35
C LEU A 10 7.02 -7.78 -9.28
N PHE A 11 6.47 -8.77 -9.99
CA PHE A 11 6.89 -10.18 -9.93
C PHE A 11 6.93 -10.76 -8.51
N ILE A 12 5.98 -10.37 -7.65
CA ILE A 12 5.86 -10.83 -6.26
C ILE A 12 4.49 -11.44 -5.98
N SER A 13 4.39 -12.26 -4.93
CA SER A 13 3.10 -12.85 -4.57
C SER A 13 2.09 -11.79 -4.07
N LEU A 14 0.80 -12.04 -4.29
CA LEU A 14 -0.28 -11.21 -3.73
C LEU A 14 -0.17 -11.07 -2.20
N ASN A 15 0.25 -12.13 -1.50
CA ASN A 15 0.48 -12.10 -0.06
C ASN A 15 1.62 -11.15 0.33
N THR A 16 2.68 -11.07 -0.49
CA THR A 16 3.78 -10.12 -0.31
C THR A 16 3.29 -8.68 -0.47
N VAL A 17 2.48 -8.39 -1.51
CA VAL A 17 1.85 -7.08 -1.69
C VAL A 17 0.99 -6.71 -0.48
N ALA A 18 0.11 -7.62 -0.04
CA ALA A 18 -0.76 -7.40 1.10
C ALA A 18 0.05 -7.09 2.37
N ARG A 19 1.13 -7.83 2.61
CA ARG A 19 2.02 -7.58 3.77
C ARG A 19 2.69 -6.21 3.70
N HIS A 20 3.19 -5.79 2.54
CA HIS A 20 3.76 -4.46 2.38
C HIS A 20 2.74 -3.35 2.61
N VAL A 21 1.52 -3.50 2.07
CA VAL A 21 0.43 -2.53 2.28
C VAL A 21 0.04 -2.44 3.75
N SER A 22 -0.10 -3.57 4.45
CA SER A 22 -0.37 -3.56 5.89
C SER A 22 0.74 -2.89 6.69
N HIS A 23 2.01 -3.13 6.35
CA HIS A 23 3.13 -2.45 7.00
C HIS A 23 3.13 -0.94 6.74
N ILE A 24 2.74 -0.49 5.54
CA ILE A 24 2.59 0.94 5.23
C ILE A 24 1.52 1.54 6.14
N PHE A 25 0.35 0.91 6.22
CA PHE A 25 -0.76 1.35 7.08
C PHE A 25 -0.33 1.50 8.53
N SER A 26 0.36 0.51 9.10
CA SER A 26 0.88 0.59 10.47
C SER A 26 1.93 1.69 10.67
N LYS A 27 2.75 1.99 9.66
CA LYS A 27 3.81 3.02 9.78
C LYS A 27 3.28 4.45 9.76
N ILE A 28 2.16 4.68 9.09
CA ILE A 28 1.60 6.03 8.93
C ILE A 28 0.26 6.20 9.66
N ASP A 29 -0.14 5.19 10.44
CA ASP A 29 -1.38 5.11 11.20
C ASP A 29 -2.63 5.32 10.33
N ALA A 30 -2.73 4.55 9.25
CA ALA A 30 -3.88 4.59 8.34
C ALA A 30 -4.71 3.30 8.42
N ALA A 31 -6.04 3.41 8.42
CA ALA A 31 -6.94 2.26 8.49
C ALA A 31 -7.18 1.61 7.12
N ASN A 32 -6.95 2.33 6.03
CA ASN A 32 -7.21 1.85 4.68
C ASN A 32 -6.37 2.58 3.61
N ARG A 33 -6.46 2.09 2.37
CA ARG A 33 -5.65 2.59 1.26
C ARG A 33 -5.94 4.04 0.86
N VAL A 34 -7.15 4.54 1.09
CA VAL A 34 -7.53 5.91 0.72
C VAL A 34 -6.92 6.89 1.72
N GLU A 35 -7.04 6.56 3.01
CA GLU A 35 -6.41 7.32 4.08
C GLU A 35 -4.87 7.29 3.94
N ALA A 36 -4.29 6.13 3.65
CA ALA A 36 -2.87 5.99 3.42
C ALA A 36 -2.37 6.86 2.26
N ALA A 37 -3.09 6.87 1.12
CA ALA A 37 -2.74 7.70 -0.03
C ALA A 37 -2.88 9.20 0.28
N THR A 38 -3.93 9.59 1.00
CA THR A 38 -4.16 10.98 1.42
C THR A 38 -3.06 11.46 2.37
N CYS A 39 -2.74 10.66 3.39
CA CYS A 39 -1.68 10.93 4.35
C CYS A 39 -0.31 11.04 3.67
N ALA A 40 0.01 10.14 2.73
CA ALA A 40 1.26 10.20 1.98
C ALA A 40 1.39 11.47 1.14
N ASN A 41 0.32 11.89 0.46
CA ASN A 41 0.29 13.12 -0.33
C ASN A 41 0.43 14.38 0.55
N GLN A 42 -0.33 14.45 1.66
CA GLN A 42 -0.24 15.56 2.62
C GLN A 42 1.15 15.72 3.25
N ARG A 43 1.89 14.61 3.40
CA ARG A 43 3.24 14.59 3.98
C ARG A 43 4.35 14.68 2.93
N GLY A 44 4.03 14.77 1.64
CA GLY A 44 5.00 14.85 0.55
C GLY A 44 5.86 13.59 0.37
N ILE A 45 5.33 12.41 0.72
CA ILE A 45 6.01 11.11 0.56
C ILE A 45 5.93 10.62 -0.89
N VAL A 46 4.87 11.01 -1.60
CA VAL A 46 4.56 10.67 -3.00
C VAL A 46 4.06 11.89 -3.76
#